data_AF-A0A354BIA0-F1
#
_entry.id   AF-A0A354BIA0-F1
#
_cell.length_a   1.000
_cell.length_b   1.000
_cell.length_c   1.000
_cell.angle_alpha   90.00
_cell.angle_beta   90.00
_cell.angle_gamma   90.00
#
_symmetry.space_group_name_H-M   'P 1'
#
loop_
_entity.id
_entity.type
_entity.pdbx_description
1 polymer ?
#
loop_
_entity_poly.entity_id
_entity_poly.type
_entity_poly.pdbx_seq_one_letter_code
_entity_poly.pdbx_strand_id
1 'polypeptide(L)'
;VEAVALQVPTVYVRRHNFGDEQSLVDYLHRYGKGIELSMDDFMKGQWAATLENAIKLPTTTPPPEPNGAHEAAAILVPYFQPNRS
;
A
#
# COMPACT_ATOMS: atom_id res chain seq x y z
N VAL A 1 4.39 1.36 0.98
CA VAL A 1 5.44 0.70 0.16
C VAL A 1 6.60 0.25 1.03
N GLU A 2 7.30 1.15 1.73
CA GLU A 2 8.41 0.77 2.63
C GLU A 2 8.01 -0.20 3.75
N ALA A 3 6.89 0.06 4.44
CA ALA A 3 6.38 -0.85 5.47
C ALA A 3 6.10 -2.27 4.95
N VAL A 4 5.72 -2.40 3.68
CA VAL A 4 5.51 -3.70 3.01
C VAL A 4 6.86 -4.35 2.70
N ALA A 5 7.81 -3.59 2.16
CA ALA A 5 9.17 -4.10 1.88
C ALA A 5 9.89 -4.60 3.14
N LEU A 6 9.69 -3.91 4.27
CA LEU A 6 10.28 -4.25 5.56
C LEU A 6 9.40 -5.20 6.40
N GLN A 7 8.25 -5.64 5.90
CA GLN A 7 7.28 -6.49 6.61
C GLN A 7 6.88 -5.94 7.99
N VAL A 8 6.79 -4.61 8.11
CA VAL A 8 6.40 -3.92 9.35
C VAL A 8 4.88 -4.04 9.52
N PRO A 9 4.39 -4.59 10.65
CA PRO A 9 2.98 -4.56 11.01
C PRO A 9 2.43 -3.14 10.96
N THR A 10 1.38 -2.94 10.18
CA THR A 10 0.82 -1.62 9.91
C THR A 10 -0.66 -1.61 10.27
N VAL A 11 -1.02 -0.79 11.26
CA VAL A 11 -2.41 -0.44 11.54
C VAL A 11 -2.70 0.89 10.87
N TYR A 12 -3.80 0.98 10.12
CA TYR A 12 -4.16 2.19 9.37
C TYR A 12 -5.63 2.56 9.57
N VAL A 13 -5.96 3.83 9.36
CA VAL A 13 -7.33 4.35 9.37
C VAL A 13 -7.63 4.93 7.99
N ARG A 14 -8.76 4.55 7.40
CA ARG A 14 -9.18 5.10 6.10
C ARG A 14 -9.66 6.54 6.23
N ARG A 15 -9.36 7.33 5.20
CA ARG A 15 -9.78 8.73 5.05
C ARG A 15 -10.91 8.90 4.04
N HIS A 16 -11.09 7.93 3.14
CA HIS A 16 -12.15 7.89 2.10
C HIS A 16 -12.19 9.09 1.13
N ASN A 17 -11.18 9.95 1.17
CA ASN A 17 -11.06 11.15 0.32
C ASN A 17 -9.72 11.19 -0.42
N PHE A 18 -9.07 10.03 -0.58
CA PHE A 18 -7.79 9.89 -1.26
C PHE A 18 -7.92 8.86 -2.39
N GLY A 19 -7.66 9.29 -3.63
CA GLY A 19 -7.93 8.51 -4.84
C GLY A 19 -7.23 7.15 -4.90
N ASP A 20 -6.01 7.07 -4.38
CA ASP A 20 -5.20 5.84 -4.40
C ASP A 20 -5.38 4.98 -3.14
N GLU A 21 -6.29 5.37 -2.22
CA GLU A 21 -6.47 4.67 -0.94
C GLU A 21 -6.75 3.18 -1.13
N GLN A 22 -7.69 2.84 -2.01
CA GLN A 22 -8.07 1.45 -2.21
C GLN A 22 -6.90 0.61 -2.74
N SER A 23 -6.15 1.13 -3.72
CA SER A 23 -4.97 0.44 -4.26
C SER A 23 -3.87 0.24 -3.21
N LEU A 24 -3.66 1.22 -2.32
CA LEU A 24 -2.72 1.07 -1.21
C LEU A 24 -3.17 0.03 -0.20
N VAL A 25 -4.47 0.00 0.14
CA VAL A 25 -5.03 -0.99 1.06
C VAL A 25 -4.92 -2.39 0.47
N ASP A 26 -5.30 -2.57 -0.80
CA ASP A 26 -5.21 -3.85 -1.49
C ASP A 26 -3.75 -4.34 -1.54
N TYR A 27 -2.81 -3.43 -1.84
CA TYR A 27 -1.39 -3.73 -1.85
C TYR A 27 -0.87 -4.13 -0.46
N LEU A 28 -1.27 -3.40 0.59
CA LEU A 28 -0.87 -3.67 1.97
C LEU A 28 -1.43 -5.01 2.47
N HIS A 29 -2.69 -5.35 2.15
CA HIS A 29 -3.28 -6.64 2.52
C HIS A 29 -2.68 -7.81 1.74
N ARG A 30 -2.30 -7.59 0.48
CA ARG A 30 -1.76 -8.65 -0.37
C ARG A 30 -0.30 -8.99 -0.05
N TYR A 31 0.52 -7.98 0.19
CA TYR A 31 1.98 -8.14 0.27
C TYR A 31 2.58 -7.75 1.63
N GLY A 32 1.80 -7.16 2.53
CA GLY A 32 2.26 -6.77 3.86
C GLY A 32 1.33 -7.22 4.99
N LYS A 33 1.56 -6.65 6.17
CA LYS A 33 0.86 -6.98 7.41
C LYS A 33 -0.08 -5.84 7.82
N GLY A 34 -1.13 -5.63 7.04
CA GLY A 34 -2.11 -4.55 7.24
C GLY A 34 -3.33 -4.96 8.05
N ILE A 35 -3.75 -4.13 8.99
CA ILE A 35 -5.07 -4.18 9.62
C ILE A 35 -5.69 -2.79 9.64
N GLU A 36 -6.95 -2.70 9.23
CA GLU A 36 -7.74 -1.48 9.35
C GLU A 36 -8.22 -1.27 10.79
N LEU A 37 -8.06 -0.05 11.30
CA LEU A 37 -8.67 0.46 12.52
C LEU A 37 -9.78 1.43 12.12
N SER A 38 -10.96 1.28 12.72
CA SER A 38 -12.05 2.22 12.46
C SER A 38 -11.69 3.63 12.96
N MET A 39 -12.23 4.66 12.31
CA MET A 39 -12.04 6.05 12.76
C MET A 39 -12.55 6.24 14.19
N ASP A 40 -13.69 5.62 14.53
CA ASP A 40 -14.28 5.72 15.86
C ASP A 40 -13.37 5.13 16.95
N ASP A 41 -12.82 3.94 16.73
CA ASP A 41 -11.92 3.29 17.68
C ASP A 41 -10.60 4.05 17.78
N PHE A 42 -10.13 4.61 16.66
CA PHE A 42 -8.97 5.51 16.65
C PHE A 42 -9.20 6.73 17.55
N MET A 43 -10.33 7.42 17.38
CA MET A 43 -10.68 8.61 18.15
C MET A 43 -10.93 8.31 19.64
N LYS A 44 -11.35 7.08 19.97
CA LYS A 44 -11.54 6.61 21.36
C LYS A 44 -10.27 6.06 22.00
N GLY A 45 -9.14 6.01 21.30
CA GLY A 45 -7.89 5.44 21.83
C GLY A 45 -7.88 3.91 21.93
N GLN A 46 -8.82 3.23 21.27
CA GLN A 46 -9.01 1.77 21.35
C GLN A 46 -8.05 1.02 20.40
N TRP A 47 -6.74 1.26 20.55
CA TRP A 47 -5.73 0.82 19.58
C TRP A 47 -5.11 -0.53 19.92
N ALA A 48 -5.03 -0.85 21.22
CA ALA A 48 -4.20 -1.95 21.74
C ALA A 48 -4.54 -3.30 21.08
N ALA A 49 -5.82 -3.67 21.04
CA ALA A 49 -6.25 -4.93 20.44
C ALA A 49 -5.85 -5.03 18.95
N THR A 50 -6.03 -3.95 18.20
CA THR A 50 -5.71 -3.91 16.76
C THR A 50 -4.21 -3.97 16.51
N LEU A 51 -3.40 -3.28 17.33
CA LEU A 51 -1.94 -3.36 17.28
C LEU A 51 -1.43 -4.76 17.60
N GLU A 52 -1.96 -5.39 18.66
CA GLU A 52 -1.62 -6.77 19.02
C GLU A 52 -1.98 -7.75 17.90
N ASN A 53 -3.13 -7.57 17.25
CA ASN A 53 -3.54 -8.39 16.12
C ASN A 53 -2.60 -8.21 14.92
N ALA A 54 -2.16 -6.99 14.63
CA ALA A 54 -1.25 -6.70 13.52
C ALA A 54 0.11 -7.39 13.69
N ILE A 55 0.63 -7.44 14.92
CA ILE A 55 1.87 -8.13 15.25
C ILE A 55 1.75 -9.64 14.99
N LYS A 56 0.60 -10.22 15.34
CA LYS A 56 0.30 -11.65 15.20
C LYS A 56 0.01 -12.09 13.76
N LEU A 57 -0.17 -11.16 12.81
CA LEU A 57 -0.36 -11.53 11.41
C LEU A 57 0.83 -12.37 10.90
N PRO A 58 0.59 -13.35 10.02
CA PRO A 58 1.68 -14.07 9.37
C PRO A 58 2.46 -13.14 8.41
N THR A 59 3.70 -13.52 8.11
CA THR A 59 4.46 -12.90 7.01
C THR A 59 3.78 -13.24 5.69
N THR A 60 3.71 -12.26 4.79
CA THR A 60 3.10 -12.41 3.47
C THR A 60 4.16 -12.65 2.40
N THR A 61 3.73 -13.04 1.20
CA THR A 61 4.62 -13.12 0.04
C THR A 61 5.20 -11.72 -0.24
N PRO A 62 6.52 -11.61 -0.52
CA PRO A 62 7.11 -10.34 -0.91
C PRO A 62 6.42 -9.75 -2.15
N PRO A 63 6.31 -8.42 -2.25
CA PRO A 63 5.81 -7.80 -3.47
C PRO A 63 6.75 -8.09 -4.65
N PRO A 64 6.22 -8.06 -5.89
CA PRO A 64 7.07 -8.07 -7.07
C PRO A 64 8.01 -6.85 -7.05
N GLU A 65 9.18 -7.01 -7.69
CA GLU A 65 10.11 -5.92 -7.88
C GLU A 65 9.41 -4.72 -8.56
N PRO A 66 9.62 -3.49 -8.08
CA PRO A 66 8.98 -2.32 -8.65
C PRO A 66 9.46 -2.07 -10.08
N ASN A 67 8.55 -2.17 -11.05
CA ASN A 67 8.82 -1.96 -12.47
C ASN A 67 8.17 -0.66 -13.02
N GLY A 68 7.51 0.14 -12.17
CA GLY A 68 6.70 1.27 -12.62
C GLY A 68 7.46 2.31 -13.45
N ALA A 69 8.73 2.56 -13.14
CA ALA A 69 9.56 3.46 -13.96
C ALA A 69 9.80 2.90 -15.37
N HIS A 70 10.03 1.59 -15.49
CA HIS A 70 10.20 0.91 -16.77
C HIS A 70 8.89 0.94 -17.58
N GLU A 71 7.76 0.65 -16.94
CA GLU A 71 6.44 0.70 -17.60
C GLU A 71 6.07 2.11 -18.02
N ALA A 72 6.27 3.10 -17.15
CA ALA A 72 6.02 4.50 -17.47
C ALA A 72 6.88 4.96 -18.65
N ALA A 73 8.17 4.60 -18.66
CA ALA A 73 9.05 4.88 -19.79
C ALA A 73 8.50 4.26 -21.08
N ALA A 74 8.12 2.98 -21.06
CA ALA A 74 7.56 2.29 -22.22
C ALA A 74 6.28 2.94 -22.76
N ILE A 75 5.39 3.42 -21.88
CA ILE A 75 4.17 4.16 -22.25
C ILE A 75 4.51 5.52 -22.86
N LEU A 76 5.56 6.19 -22.38
CA LEU A 76 5.94 7.51 -22.84
C LEU A 76 6.78 7.50 -24.13
N VAL A 77 7.45 6.39 -24.46
CA VAL A 77 8.30 6.23 -25.67
C VAL A 77 7.65 6.80 -26.94
N PRO A 78 6.37 6.52 -27.28
CA PRO A 78 5.76 7.02 -28.51
C PRO A 78 5.66 8.55 -28.58
N TYR A 79 5.55 9.23 -27.43
CA TYR A 79 5.44 10.69 -27.36
C TYR A 79 6.79 11.41 -27.49
N PHE A 80 7.90 10.68 -27.37
CA PHE A 80 9.25 11.20 -27.54
C PHE A 80 9.84 10.92 -28.93
N GLN A 81 9.13 10.19 -29.79
CA GLN A 81 9.55 10.04 -31.18
C GLN A 81 9.24 11.33 -31.95
N PRO A 82 10.24 11.98 -32.58
CA PRO A 82 9.96 13.11 -33.45
C PRO A 82 9.11 12.58 -34.60
N ASN A 83 7.98 13.24 -34.88
CA ASN A 83 7.20 13.02 -36.09
C ASN A 83 8.16 13.00 -37.28
N ARG A 84 8.44 11.81 -37.83
CA ARG A 84 9.09 11.70 -39.13
C ARG A 84 8.02 12.04 -40.17
N SER A 85 8.01 13.31 -40.55
CA SER A 85 7.47 13.81 -41.82
C SER A 85 8.11 13.09 -43.00
#